data_AF-A0AAW1S4R6-F1
#
_entry.id   AF-A0AAW1S4R6-F1
#
_cell.length_a   1.000
_cell.length_b   1.000
_cell.length_c   1.000
_cell.angle_alpha   90.00
_cell.angle_beta   90.00
_cell.angle_gamma   90.00
#
_symmetry.space_group_name_H-M   'P 1'
#
loop_
_entity.id
_entity.type
_entity.pdbx_description
1 polymer ?
#
loop_
_entity_poly.entity_id
_entity_poly.type
_entity_poly.pdbx_seq_one_letter_code
_entity_poly.pdbx_strand_id
1 'polypeptide(L)'
;MEVIHMNSASYSAWEWRWRCLEALGGGPPVLAAEARLLADLAAARPKNYQLWNHRRRLALKRGAAHAPEELDFAAACLGQDAKNYHAWAQRQAVVASFGLWAAELAYAEALIAADVRNNSAWNQRWFVVSGAPTKDPGAVLAREVAFAAAQIRRAPHNDSAWAYLRGLPALPGQAAQLAYEPGIPAICLEVLSGDHPSCPPALALLADVYAAQALAARAAGDATASAAARAAARRCFGHLLVADPLRSAYWRHCLAQLKSGAEEDDEA
;
A
#
# COMPACT_ATOMS: atom_id res chain seq x y z
N MET A 1 -13.13 -19.86 -29.20
CA MET A 1 -13.77 -18.78 -28.40
C MET A 1 -15.08 -19.23 -27.76
N GLU A 2 -15.89 -20.04 -28.43
CA GLU A 2 -17.19 -20.53 -27.94
C GLU A 2 -17.17 -21.05 -26.49
N VAL A 3 -16.23 -21.93 -26.14
CA VAL A 3 -16.09 -22.47 -24.77
C VAL A 3 -15.85 -21.37 -23.72
N ILE A 4 -15.03 -20.36 -24.03
CA ILE A 4 -14.77 -19.22 -23.13
C ILE A 4 -15.99 -18.31 -23.04
N HIS A 5 -16.77 -18.16 -24.12
CA HIS A 5 -18.00 -17.39 -24.07
C HIS A 5 -19.05 -18.05 -23.18
N MET A 6 -19.19 -19.37 -23.27
CA MET A 6 -20.09 -20.17 -22.41
C MET A 6 -19.63 -20.18 -20.95
N ASN A 7 -18.33 -20.36 -20.69
CA ASN A 7 -17.77 -20.34 -19.34
C ASN A 7 -16.38 -19.70 -19.33
N SER A 8 -16.32 -18.39 -19.10
CA SER A 8 -15.05 -17.65 -19.04
C SER A 8 -14.23 -17.96 -17.80
N ALA A 9 -14.75 -18.69 -16.82
CA ALA A 9 -13.99 -19.15 -15.67
C ALA A 9 -13.24 -20.46 -15.92
N SER A 10 -13.47 -21.13 -17.06
CA SER A 10 -12.80 -22.38 -17.42
C SER A 10 -11.31 -22.17 -17.68
N TYR A 11 -10.48 -22.36 -16.66
CA TYR A 11 -9.03 -22.21 -16.77
C TYR A 11 -8.42 -23.17 -17.81
N SER A 12 -8.99 -24.37 -17.98
CA SER A 12 -8.57 -25.32 -19.02
C SER A 12 -8.77 -24.76 -20.42
N ALA A 13 -9.88 -24.06 -20.68
CA ALA A 13 -10.14 -23.45 -21.98
C ALA A 13 -9.13 -22.33 -22.30
N TRP A 14 -8.75 -21.54 -21.28
CA TRP A 14 -7.75 -20.49 -21.40
C TRP A 14 -6.33 -21.03 -21.60
N GLU A 15 -5.97 -22.14 -20.96
CA GLU A 15 -4.69 -22.81 -21.17
C GLU A 15 -4.59 -23.42 -22.56
N TRP A 16 -5.65 -24.12 -23.02
CA TRP A 16 -5.70 -24.62 -24.40
C TRP A 16 -5.61 -23.50 -25.43
N ARG A 17 -6.28 -22.37 -25.19
CA ARG A 17 -6.16 -21.18 -26.04
C ARG A 17 -4.71 -20.71 -26.13
N TRP A 18 -3.99 -20.64 -25.01
CA TRP A 18 -2.59 -20.22 -25.03
C TRP A 18 -1.72 -21.17 -25.87
N ARG A 19 -1.89 -22.49 -25.71
CA ARG A 19 -1.16 -23.48 -26.51
C ARG A 19 -1.43 -23.33 -28.01
N CYS A 20 -2.68 -23.04 -28.39
CA CYS A 20 -3.02 -22.75 -29.78
C CYS A 20 -2.31 -21.48 -30.29
N LEU A 21 -2.23 -20.41 -29.49
CA LEU A 21 -1.49 -19.20 -29.87
C LEU A 21 0.00 -19.49 -30.11
N GLU A 22 0.61 -20.32 -29.26
CA GLU A 22 2.00 -20.75 -29.43
C GLU A 22 2.20 -21.61 -30.67
N ALA A 23 1.30 -22.58 -30.91
CA ALA A 23 1.35 -23.47 -32.08
C ALA A 23 1.14 -22.72 -33.40
N LEU A 24 0.36 -21.63 -33.40
CA LEU A 24 0.14 -20.76 -34.56
C LEU A 24 1.30 -19.77 -34.81
N GLY A 25 2.47 -20.03 -34.22
CA GLY A 25 3.71 -19.29 -34.42
C GLY A 25 3.95 -18.17 -33.41
N GLY A 26 2.95 -17.79 -32.60
CA GLY A 26 3.09 -16.80 -31.52
C GLY A 26 3.70 -15.46 -31.95
N GLY A 27 3.63 -15.13 -33.24
CA GLY A 27 4.29 -13.95 -33.81
C GLY A 27 3.57 -12.64 -33.46
N PRO A 28 4.20 -11.48 -33.68
CA PRO A 28 3.64 -10.17 -33.31
C PRO A 28 2.20 -9.92 -33.81
N PRO A 29 1.80 -10.27 -35.04
CA PRO A 29 0.42 -10.08 -35.50
C PRO A 29 -0.61 -10.91 -34.72
N VAL A 30 -0.25 -12.15 -34.35
CA VAL A 30 -1.11 -13.05 -33.58
C VAL A 30 -1.29 -12.53 -32.16
N LEU A 31 -0.19 -12.11 -31.51
CA LEU A 31 -0.24 -11.56 -30.16
C LEU A 31 -0.98 -10.22 -30.10
N ALA A 32 -0.86 -9.37 -31.14
CA ALA A 32 -1.61 -8.12 -31.23
C ALA A 32 -3.12 -8.37 -31.44
N ALA A 33 -3.48 -9.37 -32.25
CA ALA A 33 -4.88 -9.77 -32.40
C ALA A 33 -5.45 -10.31 -31.07
N GLU A 34 -4.67 -11.09 -30.33
CA GLU A 34 -5.05 -11.57 -28.99
C GLU A 34 -5.25 -10.40 -28.01
N ALA A 35 -4.35 -9.42 -28.01
CA ALA A 35 -4.44 -8.26 -27.11
C ALA A 35 -5.73 -7.46 -27.30
N ARG A 36 -6.15 -7.26 -28.56
CA ARG A 36 -7.42 -6.60 -28.92
C ARG A 36 -8.62 -7.40 -28.42
N LEU A 37 -8.64 -8.70 -28.70
CA LEU A 37 -9.71 -9.58 -28.22
C LEU A 37 -9.83 -9.55 -26.69
N LEU A 38 -8.71 -9.59 -25.96
CA LEU A 38 -8.73 -9.52 -24.51
C LEU A 38 -9.23 -8.17 -23.99
N ALA A 39 -8.97 -7.08 -24.72
CA ALA A 39 -9.50 -5.77 -24.37
C ALA A 39 -11.03 -5.73 -24.49
N ASP A 40 -11.57 -6.28 -25.58
CA ASP A 40 -13.02 -6.38 -25.80
C ASP A 40 -13.69 -7.25 -24.72
N LEU A 41 -13.07 -8.40 -24.40
CA LEU A 41 -13.58 -9.28 -23.34
C LEU A 41 -13.51 -8.62 -21.96
N ALA A 42 -12.48 -7.81 -21.68
CA ALA A 42 -12.34 -7.13 -20.39
C ALA A 42 -13.42 -6.05 -20.21
N ALA A 43 -13.82 -5.37 -21.29
CA ALA A 43 -14.92 -4.40 -21.25
C ALA A 43 -16.25 -5.08 -20.84
N ALA A 44 -16.50 -6.30 -21.33
CA ALA A 44 -17.70 -7.06 -20.98
C ALA A 44 -17.59 -7.81 -19.63
N ARG A 45 -16.39 -8.26 -19.25
CA ARG A 45 -16.14 -9.14 -18.10
C ARG A 45 -14.90 -8.69 -17.29
N PRO A 46 -14.94 -7.49 -16.69
CA PRO A 46 -13.75 -6.87 -16.08
C PRO A 46 -13.26 -7.57 -14.80
N LYS A 47 -14.06 -8.46 -14.20
CA LYS A 47 -13.77 -9.18 -12.96
C LYS A 47 -13.58 -10.69 -13.19
N ASN A 48 -12.74 -11.04 -14.16
CA ASN A 48 -12.46 -12.43 -14.52
C ASN A 48 -10.97 -12.77 -14.34
N TYR A 49 -10.66 -13.66 -13.39
CA TYR A 49 -9.28 -14.05 -13.08
C TYR A 49 -8.52 -14.61 -14.28
N GLN A 50 -9.16 -15.48 -15.06
CA GLN A 50 -8.51 -16.20 -16.15
C GLN A 50 -8.13 -15.27 -17.30
N LEU A 51 -9.01 -14.31 -17.63
CA LEU A 51 -8.76 -13.26 -18.61
C LEU A 51 -7.54 -12.44 -18.23
N TRP A 52 -7.50 -11.92 -17.00
CA TRP A 52 -6.39 -11.08 -16.55
C TRP A 52 -5.09 -11.86 -16.44
N ASN A 53 -5.13 -13.13 -16.02
CA ASN A 53 -3.96 -14.01 -16.05
C ASN A 53 -3.47 -14.26 -17.49
N HIS A 54 -4.38 -14.49 -18.43
CA HIS A 54 -4.04 -14.68 -19.84
C HIS A 54 -3.44 -13.41 -20.45
N ARG A 55 -4.01 -12.24 -20.13
CA ARG A 55 -3.46 -10.94 -20.56
C ARG A 55 -2.08 -10.66 -19.95
N ARG A 56 -1.85 -11.06 -18.70
CA ARG A 56 -0.51 -10.99 -18.08
C ARG A 56 0.51 -11.81 -18.86
N ARG A 57 0.18 -13.07 -19.15
CA ARG A 57 1.05 -13.97 -19.92
C ARG A 57 1.34 -13.38 -21.30
N LEU A 58 0.33 -12.79 -21.94
CA LEU A 58 0.47 -12.08 -23.22
C LEU A 58 1.42 -10.88 -23.11
N ALA A 59 1.23 -10.01 -22.13
CA ALA A 59 2.08 -8.83 -21.91
C ALA A 59 3.56 -9.22 -21.72
N LEU A 60 3.84 -10.24 -20.91
CA LEU A 60 5.18 -10.74 -20.68
C LEU A 60 5.80 -11.35 -21.94
N LYS A 61 5.00 -12.07 -22.74
CA LYS A 61 5.45 -12.63 -24.03
C LYS A 61 5.75 -11.55 -25.07
N ARG A 62 4.95 -10.48 -25.11
CA ARG A 62 5.15 -9.33 -26.00
C ARG A 62 6.36 -8.49 -25.63
N GLY A 63 6.75 -8.48 -24.36
CA GLY A 63 7.96 -7.82 -23.87
C GLY A 63 7.80 -6.32 -23.64
N ALA A 64 8.90 -5.69 -23.19
CA ALA A 64 8.91 -4.32 -22.67
C ALA A 64 8.45 -3.25 -23.67
N ALA A 65 8.66 -3.47 -24.98
CA ALA A 65 8.22 -2.54 -26.03
C ALA A 65 6.69 -2.30 -26.03
N HIS A 66 5.92 -3.25 -25.50
CA HIS A 66 4.46 -3.15 -25.40
C HIS A 66 3.96 -2.80 -23.99
N ALA A 67 4.85 -2.56 -23.04
CA ALA A 67 4.44 -2.21 -21.69
C ALA A 67 3.61 -0.92 -21.62
N PRO A 68 3.90 0.16 -22.37
CA PRO A 68 3.04 1.36 -22.36
C PRO A 68 1.58 1.06 -22.73
N GLU A 69 1.35 0.23 -23.75
CA GLU A 69 0.00 -0.19 -24.15
C GLU A 69 -0.73 -0.94 -23.03
N GLU A 70 -0.03 -1.80 -22.29
CA GLU A 70 -0.63 -2.53 -21.16
C GLU A 70 -0.91 -1.62 -19.96
N LEU A 71 -0.07 -0.62 -19.72
CA LEU A 71 -0.29 0.40 -18.70
C LEU A 71 -1.48 1.30 -19.07
N ASP A 72 -1.57 1.74 -20.32
CA ASP A 72 -2.69 2.56 -20.81
C ASP A 72 -4.01 1.78 -20.74
N PHE A 73 -3.98 0.50 -21.13
CA PHE A 73 -5.14 -0.38 -20.99
C PHE A 73 -5.58 -0.53 -19.52
N ALA A 74 -4.63 -0.80 -18.60
CA ALA A 74 -4.94 -0.89 -17.18
C ALA A 74 -5.49 0.45 -16.65
N ALA A 75 -4.92 1.59 -17.07
CA ALA A 75 -5.41 2.92 -16.70
C ALA A 75 -6.83 3.17 -17.20
N ALA A 76 -7.17 2.76 -18.43
CA ALA A 76 -8.52 2.85 -18.95
C ALA A 76 -9.52 1.99 -18.15
N CYS A 77 -9.14 0.77 -17.73
CA CYS A 77 -9.96 -0.04 -16.84
C CYS A 77 -10.14 0.60 -15.46
N LEU A 78 -9.08 1.20 -14.91
CA LEU A 78 -9.12 1.91 -13.63
C LEU A 78 -9.93 3.21 -13.70
N GLY A 79 -10.00 3.86 -14.87
CA GLY A 79 -10.89 4.99 -15.09
C GLY A 79 -12.37 4.64 -14.98
N GLN A 80 -12.74 3.38 -15.28
CA GLN A 80 -14.10 2.87 -15.13
C GLN A 80 -14.38 2.33 -13.72
N ASP A 81 -13.41 1.60 -13.14
CA ASP A 81 -13.46 1.08 -11.77
C ASP A 81 -12.08 1.26 -11.12
N ALA A 82 -11.91 2.36 -10.39
CA ALA A 82 -10.65 2.73 -9.74
C ALA A 82 -10.17 1.71 -8.70
N LYS A 83 -11.06 0.80 -8.26
CA LYS A 83 -10.78 -0.26 -7.28
C LYS A 83 -10.68 -1.63 -7.93
N ASN A 84 -10.65 -1.73 -9.27
CA ASN A 84 -10.50 -3.00 -9.96
C ASN A 84 -9.16 -3.67 -9.60
N TYR A 85 -9.23 -4.66 -8.72
CA TYR A 85 -8.06 -5.38 -8.20
C TYR A 85 -7.26 -6.08 -9.32
N HIS A 86 -7.93 -6.59 -10.34
CA HIS A 86 -7.24 -7.27 -11.42
C HIS A 86 -6.45 -6.31 -12.31
N ALA A 87 -7.00 -5.13 -12.59
CA ALA A 87 -6.30 -4.09 -13.35
C ALA A 87 -5.05 -3.61 -12.59
N TRP A 88 -5.17 -3.38 -11.27
CA TRP A 88 -4.02 -3.07 -10.41
C TRP A 88 -2.97 -4.19 -10.42
N ALA A 89 -3.39 -5.44 -10.24
CA ALA A 89 -2.47 -6.58 -10.24
C ALA A 89 -1.79 -6.81 -11.60
N GLN A 90 -2.47 -6.53 -12.71
CA GLN A 90 -1.85 -6.54 -14.05
C GLN A 90 -0.82 -5.43 -14.17
N ARG A 91 -1.18 -4.21 -13.77
CA ARG A 91 -0.30 -3.04 -13.81
C ARG A 91 0.98 -3.26 -13.00
N GLN A 92 0.86 -3.77 -11.77
CA GLN A 92 2.01 -4.12 -10.92
C GLN A 92 2.91 -5.18 -11.57
N ALA A 93 2.34 -6.22 -12.18
CA ALA A 93 3.13 -7.25 -12.86
C ALA A 93 3.94 -6.66 -14.02
N VAL A 94 3.33 -5.83 -14.87
CA VAL A 94 4.01 -5.15 -15.99
C VAL A 94 5.12 -4.23 -15.49
N VAL A 95 4.86 -3.43 -14.45
CA VAL A 95 5.84 -2.52 -13.86
C VAL A 95 7.04 -3.28 -13.30
N ALA A 96 6.80 -4.33 -12.51
CA ALA A 96 7.85 -5.11 -11.89
C ALA A 96 8.69 -5.88 -12.93
N SER A 97 8.06 -6.46 -13.95
CA SER A 97 8.75 -7.24 -14.97
C SER A 97 9.63 -6.39 -15.90
N PHE A 98 9.29 -5.12 -16.10
CA PHE A 98 10.00 -4.24 -17.05
C PHE A 98 10.68 -3.03 -16.41
N GLY A 99 10.70 -2.93 -15.08
CA GLY A 99 11.44 -1.90 -14.35
C GLY A 99 10.88 -0.48 -14.49
N LEU A 100 9.57 -0.33 -14.68
CA LEU A 100 8.91 0.94 -15.02
C LEU A 100 8.58 1.81 -13.78
N TRP A 101 9.44 1.74 -12.76
CA TRP A 101 9.18 2.28 -11.42
C TRP A 101 8.95 3.79 -11.39
N ALA A 102 9.77 4.57 -12.09
CA ALA A 102 9.70 6.03 -12.05
C ALA A 102 8.39 6.56 -12.66
N ALA A 103 7.99 6.02 -13.81
CA ALA A 103 6.73 6.37 -14.45
C ALA A 103 5.52 5.96 -13.58
N GLU A 104 5.60 4.79 -12.93
CA GLU A 104 4.55 4.32 -12.06
C GLU A 104 4.41 5.13 -10.77
N LEU A 105 5.53 5.63 -10.21
CA LEU A 105 5.51 6.54 -9.07
C LEU A 105 4.75 7.83 -9.42
N ALA A 106 5.06 8.42 -10.58
CA ALA A 106 4.37 9.62 -11.07
C ALA A 106 2.88 9.37 -11.31
N TYR A 107 2.51 8.19 -11.84
CA TYR A 107 1.11 7.80 -12.01
C TYR A 107 0.36 7.70 -10.67
N ALA A 108 0.94 7.00 -9.68
CA ALA A 108 0.34 6.89 -8.34
C ALA A 108 0.19 8.27 -7.68
N GLU A 109 1.18 9.15 -7.85
CA GLU A 109 1.14 10.52 -7.35
C GLU A 109 0.03 11.36 -7.99
N ALA A 110 -0.15 11.26 -9.31
CA ALA A 110 -1.24 11.94 -10.02
C ALA A 110 -2.62 11.48 -9.52
N LEU A 111 -2.80 10.18 -9.26
CA LEU A 111 -4.04 9.64 -8.71
C LEU A 111 -4.30 10.11 -7.28
N ILE A 112 -3.26 10.17 -6.43
CA ILE A 112 -3.35 10.70 -5.07
C ILE A 112 -3.62 12.22 -5.10
N ALA A 113 -3.08 12.93 -6.08
CA ALA A 113 -3.35 14.36 -6.24
C ALA A 113 -4.82 14.63 -6.59
N ALA A 114 -5.41 13.80 -7.47
CA ALA A 114 -6.81 13.87 -7.86
C ALA A 114 -7.78 13.43 -6.75
N ASP A 115 -7.47 12.33 -6.05
CA ASP A 115 -8.20 11.89 -4.87
C ASP A 115 -7.24 11.37 -3.80
N VAL A 116 -7.01 12.20 -2.79
CA VAL A 116 -6.13 11.87 -1.66
C VAL A 116 -6.63 10.67 -0.85
N ARG A 117 -7.91 10.30 -0.92
CA ARG A 117 -8.50 9.15 -0.21
C ARG A 117 -8.48 7.86 -1.03
N ASN A 118 -7.90 7.89 -2.23
CA ASN A 118 -7.79 6.69 -3.08
C ASN A 118 -6.77 5.70 -2.50
N ASN A 119 -7.23 4.80 -1.65
CA ASN A 119 -6.38 3.79 -1.00
C ASN A 119 -5.63 2.89 -1.99
N SER A 120 -6.20 2.63 -3.17
CA SER A 120 -5.52 1.83 -4.21
C SER A 120 -4.31 2.57 -4.78
N ALA A 121 -4.38 3.90 -4.93
CA ALA A 121 -3.24 4.70 -5.35
C ALA A 121 -2.14 4.76 -4.27
N TRP A 122 -2.51 4.86 -2.99
CA TRP A 122 -1.56 4.74 -1.87
C TRP A 122 -0.88 3.37 -1.83
N ASN A 123 -1.64 2.30 -2.01
CA ASN A 123 -1.09 0.95 -2.12
C ASN A 123 -0.16 0.82 -3.34
N GLN A 124 -0.50 1.44 -4.47
CA GLN A 124 0.36 1.45 -5.64
C GLN A 124 1.67 2.20 -5.38
N ARG A 125 1.60 3.35 -4.70
CA ARG A 125 2.79 4.08 -4.29
C ARG A 125 3.67 3.23 -3.37
N TRP A 126 3.09 2.52 -2.41
CA TRP A 126 3.81 1.57 -1.55
C TRP A 126 4.48 0.47 -2.37
N PHE A 127 3.76 -0.17 -3.31
CA PHE A 127 4.31 -1.17 -4.21
C PHE A 127 5.54 -0.65 -4.98
N VAL A 128 5.46 0.55 -5.54
CA VAL A 128 6.59 1.14 -6.28
C VAL A 128 7.76 1.43 -5.35
N VAL A 129 7.52 2.08 -4.21
CA VAL A 129 8.59 2.50 -3.29
C VAL A 129 9.28 1.30 -2.63
N SER A 130 8.51 0.28 -2.24
CA SER A 130 9.06 -0.94 -1.63
C SER A 130 9.70 -1.89 -2.64
N GLY A 131 9.26 -1.87 -3.90
CA GLY A 131 9.75 -2.77 -4.95
C GLY A 131 10.89 -2.20 -5.80
N ALA A 132 11.01 -0.89 -5.92
CA ALA A 132 12.03 -0.24 -6.74
C ALA A 132 13.44 -0.39 -6.12
N PRO A 133 14.44 -0.85 -6.88
CA PRO A 133 15.82 -0.89 -6.41
C PRO A 133 16.32 0.52 -6.06
N THR A 134 16.95 0.68 -4.90
CA THR A 134 17.59 1.94 -4.49
C THR A 134 18.96 1.68 -3.88
N LYS A 135 19.90 2.61 -4.11
CA LYS A 135 21.22 2.63 -3.44
C LYS A 135 21.21 3.48 -2.17
N ASP A 136 20.18 4.29 -1.99
CA ASP A 136 20.01 5.19 -0.85
C ASP A 136 18.60 5.01 -0.26
N PRO A 137 18.40 3.98 0.57
CA PRO A 137 17.15 3.80 1.27
C PRO A 137 16.80 5.02 2.14
N GLY A 138 17.76 5.63 2.82
CA GLY A 138 17.52 6.77 3.72
C GLY A 138 16.90 7.97 3.01
N ALA A 139 17.42 8.33 1.83
CA ALA A 139 16.84 9.40 1.01
C ALA A 139 15.42 9.07 0.53
N VAL A 140 15.13 7.80 0.20
CA VAL A 140 13.78 7.36 -0.15
C VAL A 140 12.83 7.52 1.04
N LEU A 141 13.24 7.08 2.23
CA LEU A 141 12.43 7.23 3.44
C LEU A 141 12.12 8.71 3.73
N ALA A 142 13.14 9.57 3.73
CA ALA A 142 12.97 11.01 3.98
C ALA A 142 12.01 11.65 2.96
N ARG A 143 12.13 11.30 1.67
CA ARG A 143 11.21 11.76 0.61
C ARG A 143 9.78 11.31 0.88
N GLU A 144 9.58 10.05 1.25
CA GLU A 144 8.23 9.51 1.46
C GLU A 144 7.57 10.01 2.75
N VAL A 145 8.35 10.24 3.81
CA VAL A 145 7.85 10.90 5.02
C VAL A 145 7.39 12.32 4.68
N ALA A 146 8.17 13.08 3.91
CA ALA A 146 7.80 14.43 3.47
C ALA A 146 6.55 14.42 2.56
N PHE A 147 6.45 13.47 1.64
CA PHE A 147 5.27 13.29 0.79
C PHE A 147 4.02 12.98 1.62
N ALA A 148 4.09 12.01 2.53
CA ALA A 148 2.98 11.65 3.40
C ALA A 148 2.54 12.83 4.28
N ALA A 149 3.49 13.59 4.84
CA ALA A 149 3.20 14.79 5.61
C ALA A 149 2.41 15.83 4.81
N ALA A 150 2.84 16.12 3.57
CA ALA A 150 2.14 17.05 2.70
C ALA A 150 0.69 16.62 2.41
N GLN A 151 0.47 15.33 2.20
CA GLN A 151 -0.86 14.78 1.94
C GLN A 151 -1.74 14.71 3.19
N ILE A 152 -1.15 14.46 4.36
CA ILE A 152 -1.84 14.51 5.66
C ILE A 152 -2.34 15.93 5.93
N ARG A 153 -1.54 16.98 5.69
CA ARG A 153 -2.00 18.38 5.86
C ARG A 153 -3.21 18.70 4.98
N ARG A 154 -3.28 18.13 3.78
CA ARG A 154 -4.44 18.29 2.87
C ARG A 154 -5.70 17.59 3.37
N ALA A 155 -5.56 16.46 4.05
CA ALA A 155 -6.68 15.69 4.58
C ALA A 155 -6.31 14.96 5.88
N PRO A 156 -6.31 15.65 7.03
CA PRO A 156 -5.82 15.09 8.30
C PRO A 156 -6.59 13.87 8.79
N HIS A 157 -7.85 13.71 8.39
CA HIS A 157 -8.68 12.55 8.74
C HIS A 157 -8.70 11.46 7.65
N ASN A 158 -7.72 11.44 6.74
CA ASN A 158 -7.60 10.40 5.71
C ASN A 158 -6.72 9.23 6.19
N ASP A 159 -7.33 8.11 6.55
CA ASP A 159 -6.61 6.93 7.04
C ASP A 159 -5.55 6.39 6.07
N SER A 160 -5.73 6.51 4.75
CA SER A 160 -4.77 5.97 3.79
C SER A 160 -3.39 6.61 3.88
N ALA A 161 -3.32 7.93 4.10
CA ALA A 161 -2.04 8.63 4.24
C ALA A 161 -1.33 8.26 5.56
N TRP A 162 -2.09 8.07 6.64
CA TRP A 162 -1.56 7.63 7.93
C TRP A 162 -1.11 6.17 7.91
N ALA A 163 -1.87 5.29 7.25
CA ALA A 163 -1.48 3.90 7.04
C ALA A 163 -0.18 3.81 6.24
N TYR A 164 -0.03 4.65 5.21
CA TYR A 164 1.20 4.76 4.43
C TYR A 164 2.38 5.22 5.30
N LEU A 165 2.24 6.35 6.02
CA LEU A 165 3.27 6.89 6.92
C LEU A 165 3.73 5.86 7.96
N ARG A 166 2.77 5.15 8.57
CA ARG A 166 3.00 4.07 9.54
C ARG A 166 3.83 2.93 8.96
N GLY A 167 3.66 2.61 7.68
CA GLY A 167 4.36 1.51 7.02
C GLY A 167 5.79 1.84 6.61
N LEU A 168 6.14 3.12 6.43
CA LEU A 168 7.46 3.54 5.91
C LEU A 168 8.67 2.98 6.66
N PRO A 169 8.67 2.84 8.01
CA PRO A 169 9.78 2.22 8.73
C PRO A 169 10.05 0.75 8.31
N ALA A 170 9.06 0.06 7.75
CA ALA A 170 9.19 -1.32 7.27
C ALA A 170 9.69 -1.44 5.81
N LEU A 171 10.08 -0.33 5.18
CA LEU A 171 10.63 -0.38 3.82
C LEU A 171 11.93 -1.22 3.76
N PRO A 172 12.16 -1.99 2.67
CA PRO A 172 13.37 -2.76 2.51
C PRO A 172 14.63 -1.90 2.58
N GLY A 173 15.67 -2.41 3.24
CA GLY A 173 16.95 -1.71 3.39
C GLY A 173 16.95 -0.59 4.44
N GLN A 174 15.87 -0.43 5.21
CA GLN A 174 15.82 0.43 6.38
C GLN A 174 16.18 -0.35 7.65
N ALA A 175 16.97 0.26 8.53
CA ALA A 175 17.14 -0.18 9.91
C ALA A 175 16.23 0.60 10.89
N ALA A 176 15.37 1.48 10.37
CA ALA A 176 14.58 2.38 11.18
C ALA A 176 13.35 1.66 11.75
N GLN A 177 13.36 1.33 13.03
CA GLN A 177 12.15 0.92 13.73
C GLN A 177 11.25 2.15 13.95
N LEU A 178 9.93 1.98 14.02
CA LEU A 178 8.96 3.05 14.27
C LEU A 178 9.32 3.93 15.48
N ALA A 179 10.04 3.39 16.47
CA ALA A 179 10.53 4.10 17.64
C ALA A 179 11.54 5.22 17.34
N TYR A 180 12.30 5.10 16.26
CA TYR A 180 13.50 5.91 15.99
C TYR A 180 13.34 6.90 14.84
N GLU A 181 12.23 6.88 14.10
CA GLU A 181 11.98 7.87 13.03
C GLU A 181 11.38 9.15 13.59
N PRO A 182 12.14 10.25 13.76
CA PRO A 182 11.67 11.45 14.45
C PRO A 182 10.62 12.23 13.62
N GLY A 183 10.60 12.04 12.29
CA GLY A 183 9.63 12.72 11.43
C GLY A 183 8.19 12.30 11.68
N ILE A 184 7.96 11.03 12.04
CA ILE A 184 6.62 10.48 12.26
C ILE A 184 5.91 11.14 13.46
N PRO A 185 6.47 11.13 14.69
CA PRO A 185 5.82 11.79 15.82
C PRO A 185 5.70 13.30 15.62
N ALA A 186 6.65 13.95 14.92
CA ALA A 186 6.55 15.36 14.59
C ALA A 186 5.30 15.68 13.75
N ILE A 187 5.02 14.88 12.71
CA ILE A 187 3.80 15.02 11.89
C ILE A 187 2.53 14.77 12.73
N CYS A 188 2.53 13.77 13.60
CA CYS A 188 1.39 13.52 14.49
C CYS A 188 1.13 14.73 15.40
N LEU A 189 2.18 15.27 16.03
CA LEU A 189 2.09 16.41 16.93
C LEU A 189 1.71 17.70 16.21
N GLU A 190 2.18 17.91 14.97
CA GLU A 190 1.76 19.02 14.11
C GLU A 190 0.23 19.03 13.94
N VAL A 191 -0.36 17.88 13.58
CA VAL A 191 -1.81 17.75 13.39
C VAL A 191 -2.57 17.92 14.69
N LEU A 192 -2.10 17.32 15.79
CA LEU A 192 -2.76 17.36 17.09
C LEU A 192 -2.65 18.71 17.81
N SER A 193 -1.63 19.51 17.47
CA SER A 193 -1.45 20.85 18.03
C SER A 193 -2.10 21.94 17.18
N GLY A 194 -2.52 21.60 15.95
CA GLY A 194 -3.25 22.48 15.05
C GLY A 194 -4.77 22.33 15.16
N ASP A 195 -5.46 22.41 14.03
CA ASP A 195 -6.92 22.43 13.96
C ASP A 195 -7.59 21.07 14.25
N HIS A 196 -6.82 20.00 14.44
CA HIS A 196 -7.31 18.64 14.59
C HIS A 196 -6.82 17.94 15.87
N PRO A 197 -7.07 18.50 17.07
CA PRO A 197 -6.53 18.00 18.35
C PRO A 197 -7.07 16.63 18.78
N SER A 198 -8.18 16.18 18.17
CA SER A 198 -8.78 14.86 18.42
C SER A 198 -8.74 13.95 17.20
N CYS A 199 -7.84 14.22 16.25
CA CYS A 199 -7.67 13.39 15.05
C CYS A 199 -7.35 11.93 15.42
N PRO A 200 -8.25 10.96 15.20
CA PRO A 200 -8.02 9.58 15.60
C PRO A 200 -6.79 8.93 14.96
N PRO A 201 -6.52 9.04 13.64
CA PRO A 201 -5.36 8.37 13.06
C PRO A 201 -4.02 8.99 13.52
N ALA A 202 -3.98 10.30 13.81
CA ALA A 202 -2.79 10.93 14.40
C ALA A 202 -2.54 10.45 15.84
N LEU A 203 -3.59 10.40 16.68
CA LEU A 203 -3.51 9.85 18.03
C LEU A 203 -3.07 8.38 18.02
N ALA A 204 -3.62 7.58 17.11
CA ALA A 204 -3.29 6.16 17.00
C ALA A 204 -1.83 5.95 16.61
N LEU A 205 -1.35 6.64 15.56
CA LEU A 205 0.04 6.51 15.15
C LEU A 205 1.00 7.02 16.23
N LEU A 206 0.69 8.13 16.89
CA LEU A 206 1.52 8.65 17.98
C LEU A 206 1.56 7.70 19.17
N ALA A 207 0.44 7.08 19.53
CA ALA A 207 0.38 6.08 20.59
C ALA A 207 1.29 4.88 20.27
N ASP A 208 1.28 4.42 19.02
CA ASP A 208 2.10 3.29 18.57
C ASP A 208 3.60 3.64 18.53
N VAL A 209 3.95 4.87 18.14
CA VAL A 209 5.34 5.36 18.24
C VAL A 209 5.80 5.34 19.70
N TYR A 210 5.02 5.89 20.63
CA TYR A 210 5.37 5.90 22.05
C TYR A 210 5.43 4.49 22.65
N ALA A 211 4.54 3.58 22.23
CA ALA A 211 4.60 2.19 22.66
C ALA A 211 5.88 1.50 22.17
N ALA A 212 6.27 1.73 20.91
CA ALA A 212 7.52 1.23 20.35
C ALA A 212 8.76 1.82 21.07
N GLN A 213 8.73 3.12 21.40
CA GLN A 213 9.80 3.77 22.18
C GLN A 213 9.92 3.21 23.59
N ALA A 214 8.80 2.88 24.24
CA ALA A 214 8.82 2.25 25.56
C ALA A 214 9.49 0.87 25.52
N LEU A 215 9.17 0.05 24.51
CA LEU A 215 9.79 -1.26 24.31
C LEU A 215 11.29 -1.13 24.01
N ALA A 216 11.67 -0.19 23.14
CA ALA A 216 13.06 0.08 22.79
C ALA A 216 13.88 0.54 24.01
N ALA A 217 13.35 1.47 24.81
CA ALA A 217 14.00 1.95 26.02
C ALA A 217 14.14 0.84 27.08
N ARG A 218 13.11 -0.01 27.24
CA ARG A 218 13.19 -1.20 28.12
C ARG A 218 14.30 -2.15 27.68
N ALA A 219 14.38 -2.46 26.39
CA ALA A 219 15.43 -3.32 25.84
C ALA A 219 16.84 -2.73 26.02
N ALA A 220 16.95 -1.40 26.06
CA ALA A 220 18.19 -0.68 26.34
C ALA A 220 18.50 -0.51 27.85
N GLY A 221 17.63 -0.99 28.75
CA GLY A 221 17.80 -0.83 30.20
C GLY A 221 17.48 0.57 30.75
N ASP A 222 16.86 1.44 29.95
CA ASP A 222 16.45 2.78 30.39
C ASP A 222 15.01 2.75 30.90
N ALA A 223 14.85 2.39 32.19
CA ALA A 223 13.56 2.31 32.85
C ALA A 223 12.81 3.67 32.88
N THR A 224 13.55 4.79 32.97
CA THR A 224 12.95 6.12 33.06
C THR A 224 12.36 6.54 31.72
N ALA A 225 13.12 6.39 30.63
CA ALA A 225 12.61 6.66 29.29
C ALA A 225 11.47 5.72 28.91
N SER A 226 11.56 4.44 29.30
CA SER A 226 10.50 3.45 29.09
C SER A 226 9.19 3.87 29.77
N ALA A 227 9.26 4.23 31.06
CA ALA A 227 8.09 4.68 31.82
C ALA A 227 7.48 5.97 31.23
N ALA A 228 8.32 6.93 30.83
CA ALA A 228 7.88 8.18 30.22
C ALA A 228 7.15 7.95 28.88
N ALA A 229 7.72 7.13 27.99
CA ALA A 229 7.11 6.79 26.70
C ALA A 229 5.81 6.00 26.90
N ARG A 230 5.78 5.04 27.83
CA ARG A 230 4.57 4.28 28.19
C ARG A 230 3.46 5.20 28.68
N ALA A 231 3.77 6.19 29.52
CA ALA A 231 2.81 7.18 29.99
C ALA A 231 2.26 8.04 28.84
N ALA A 232 3.11 8.42 27.87
CA ALA A 232 2.69 9.15 26.68
C ALA A 232 1.76 8.33 25.77
N ALA A 233 2.08 7.04 25.55
CA ALA A 233 1.21 6.12 24.81
C ALA A 233 -0.16 5.98 25.49
N ARG A 234 -0.19 5.83 26.82
CA ARG A 234 -1.44 5.75 27.59
C ARG A 234 -2.32 6.99 27.45
N ARG A 235 -1.73 8.19 27.42
CA ARG A 235 -2.50 9.43 27.19
C ARG A 235 -3.16 9.42 25.81
N CYS A 236 -2.41 9.04 24.77
CA CYS A 236 -2.93 8.97 23.40
C CYS A 236 -4.07 7.95 23.27
N PHE A 237 -3.88 6.71 23.77
CA PHE A 237 -4.95 5.70 23.78
C PHE A 237 -6.16 6.10 24.63
N GLY A 238 -5.94 6.83 25.73
CA GLY A 238 -7.02 7.39 26.54
C GLY A 238 -7.89 8.36 25.75
N HIS A 239 -7.28 9.26 24.98
CA HIS A 239 -8.02 10.19 24.12
C HIS A 239 -8.81 9.45 23.02
N LEU A 240 -8.26 8.36 22.48
CA LEU A 240 -8.92 7.54 21.46
C LEU A 240 -10.22 6.88 21.94
N LEU A 241 -10.40 6.67 23.26
CA LEU A 241 -11.67 6.16 23.79
C LEU A 241 -12.85 7.09 23.52
N VAL A 242 -12.59 8.40 23.41
CA VAL A 242 -13.58 9.43 23.12
C VAL A 242 -13.59 9.79 21.64
N ALA A 243 -12.39 9.96 21.05
CA ALA A 243 -12.25 10.37 19.65
C ALA A 243 -12.65 9.27 18.64
N ASP A 244 -12.63 8.01 19.05
CA ASP A 244 -12.94 6.85 18.22
C ASP A 244 -13.69 5.76 19.00
N PRO A 245 -14.97 6.03 19.33
CA PRO A 245 -15.75 5.17 20.22
C PRO A 245 -16.03 3.79 19.60
N LEU A 246 -16.08 3.70 18.26
CA LEU A 246 -16.30 2.46 17.53
C LEU A 246 -15.20 1.42 17.82
N ARG A 247 -13.95 1.86 17.96
CA ARG A 247 -12.81 1.01 18.34
C ARG A 247 -12.47 1.07 19.84
N SER A 248 -13.36 1.57 20.70
CA SER A 248 -13.07 1.70 22.14
C SER A 248 -12.68 0.37 22.83
N ALA A 249 -13.22 -0.77 22.41
CA ALA A 249 -12.81 -2.08 22.92
C ALA A 249 -11.35 -2.40 22.55
N TYR A 250 -10.93 -2.07 21.33
CA TYR A 250 -9.55 -2.21 20.88
C TYR A 250 -8.62 -1.27 21.65
N TRP A 251 -8.99 0.01 21.84
CA TRP A 251 -8.18 0.94 22.62
C TRP A 251 -8.03 0.56 24.09
N ARG A 252 -9.08 -0.02 24.71
CA ARG A 252 -8.97 -0.60 26.06
C ARG A 252 -8.02 -1.80 26.09
N HIS A 253 -8.03 -2.64 25.06
CA HIS A 253 -7.08 -3.74 24.93
C HIS A 253 -5.63 -3.21 24.83
N CYS A 254 -5.36 -2.21 23.97
CA CYS A 254 -4.05 -1.56 23.89
C CYS A 254 -3.58 -0.98 25.23
N LEU A 255 -4.48 -0.31 25.96
CA LEU A 255 -4.19 0.20 27.31
C LEU A 255 -3.84 -0.90 28.31
N ALA A 256 -4.49 -2.07 28.22
CA ALA A 256 -4.20 -3.20 29.09
C ALA A 256 -2.82 -3.82 28.78
N GLN A 257 -2.44 -3.94 27.51
CA GLN A 257 -1.11 -4.43 27.09
C GLN A 257 0.04 -3.54 27.59
N LEU A 258 -0.21 -2.24 27.80
CA LEU A 258 0.78 -1.35 28.40
C LEU A 258 0.95 -1.54 29.92
N LYS A 259 0.02 -2.23 30.60
CA LYS A 259 0.09 -2.51 32.05
C LYS A 259 0.81 -3.82 32.36
N SER A 260 0.57 -4.87 31.58
CA SER A 260 1.16 -6.20 31.81
C SER A 260 2.70 -6.15 31.78
N GLY A 261 3.29 -5.30 30.95
CA GLY A 261 4.74 -5.06 30.95
C GLY A 261 5.27 -4.22 32.11
N ALA A 262 4.46 -3.91 33.13
CA ALA A 262 4.86 -3.29 34.39
C ALA A 262 4.68 -4.24 35.59
N GLU A 263 3.65 -5.11 35.55
CA GLU A 263 3.38 -6.10 36.61
C GLU A 263 4.35 -7.30 36.57
N GLU A 264 4.89 -7.65 35.41
CA GLU A 264 6.02 -8.61 35.31
C GLU A 264 7.31 -8.10 35.96
N ASP A 265 7.44 -6.79 36.22
CA ASP A 265 8.65 -6.17 36.80
C ASP A 265 8.56 -6.01 38.34
N ASP A 266 7.40 -6.23 38.98
CA ASP A 266 7.26 -6.22 40.45
C ASP A 266 7.47 -7.62 41.09
N GLU A 267 7.59 -8.67 40.28
CA GLU A 267 7.82 -10.07 40.70
C GLU A 267 9.24 -10.61 40.42
N ALA A 268 10.17 -9.77 39.93
CA ALA A 268 11.57 -10.13 39.64
C ALA A 268 12.57 -9.33 40.49
#